data_AF-A0A6G9Z4Q1-F1
#
_entry.id   AF-A0A6G9Z4Q1-F1
#
_cell.length_a   1.000
_cell.length_b   1.000
_cell.length_c   1.000
_cell.angle_alpha   90.00
_cell.angle_beta   90.00
_cell.angle_gamma   90.00
#
_symmetry.space_group_name_H-M   'P 1'
#
loop_
_entity.id
_entity.type
_entity.pdbx_description
1 polymer ?
#
loop_
_entity_poly.entity_id
_entity_poly.type
_entity_poly.pdbx_seq_one_letter_code
_entity_poly.pdbx_strand_id
1 'polypeptide(L)'
;MLAVVVGIGGGAVCFRHRTGDAPATDPSARRRYGIVVGVEFGVVAIVAAVLGASGHSAFISVAIAAVVGVHFYPLASILNDPGLQPLSVLTCLVAVVGLVAGIAGAVAPSAVVGPGVGILLTGYGAWGLVSPARRRISGHAAETR
;
A
#
# COMPACT_ATOMS: atom_id res chain seq x y z
N MET A 1 5.49 -18.72 5.98
CA MET A 1 5.30 -18.78 7.46
C MET A 1 5.71 -17.49 8.15
N LEU A 2 6.93 -16.98 7.95
CA LEU A 2 7.37 -15.69 8.54
C LEU A 2 6.40 -14.52 8.27
N ALA A 3 6.01 -14.30 7.02
CA ALA A 3 5.08 -13.23 6.65
C ALA A 3 3.70 -13.36 7.32
N VAL A 4 3.22 -14.59 7.54
CA VAL A 4 1.95 -14.84 8.24
C VAL A 4 2.08 -14.50 9.72
N VAL A 5 3.18 -14.91 10.35
CA VAL A 5 3.44 -14.59 11.77
C VAL A 5 3.59 -13.08 11.96
N VAL A 6 4.32 -12.39 11.08
CA VAL A 6 4.47 -10.93 11.11
C VAL A 6 3.13 -10.24 10.88
N GLY A 7 2.32 -10.71 9.92
CA GLY A 7 0.99 -10.15 9.65
C GLY A 7 0.02 -10.30 10.83
N ILE A 8 -0.06 -11.51 11.41
CA ILE A 8 -0.92 -11.79 12.57
C ILE A 8 -0.44 -11.00 13.79
N GLY A 9 0.87 -11.01 14.07
CA GLY A 9 1.47 -10.31 15.20
C GLY A 9 1.28 -8.79 15.10
N GLY A 10 1.59 -8.20 13.94
CA GLY A 10 1.38 -6.78 13.67
C GLY A 10 -0.09 -6.38 13.78
N GLY A 11 -1.00 -7.20 13.23
CA GLY A 11 -2.44 -7.00 13.38
C GLY A 11 -2.89 -6.99 14.84
N ALA A 12 -2.49 -7.99 15.62
CA ALA A 12 -2.83 -8.09 17.05
C ALA A 12 -2.32 -6.89 17.86
N VAL A 13 -1.09 -6.43 17.60
CA VAL A 13 -0.52 -5.23 18.25
C VAL A 13 -1.32 -3.98 17.88
N CYS A 14 -1.65 -3.78 16.60
CA CYS A 14 -2.49 -2.66 16.15
C CYS A 14 -3.88 -2.66 16.82
N PHE A 15 -4.52 -3.83 16.96
CA PHE A 15 -5.80 -3.93 17.64
C PHE A 15 -5.71 -3.62 19.14
N ARG A 16 -4.63 -4.06 19.79
CA ARG A 16 -4.42 -3.84 21.23
C ARG A 16 -4.05 -2.41 21.58
N HIS A 17 -3.33 -1.72 20.70
CA HIS A 17 -2.83 -0.36 20.94
C HIS A 17 -3.57 0.73 20.13
N ARG A 18 -4.78 0.43 19.65
CA ARG A 18 -5.60 1.40 18.94
C ARG A 18 -5.92 2.58 19.86
N THR A 19 -5.26 3.72 19.64
CA THR A 19 -5.55 4.97 20.36
C THR A 19 -6.84 5.58 19.82
N GLY A 20 -7.64 6.23 20.67
CA GLY A 20 -8.93 6.83 20.32
C GLY A 20 -8.88 7.93 19.24
N ASP A 21 -7.69 8.47 18.96
CA ASP A 21 -7.45 9.53 17.98
C ASP A 21 -7.14 9.02 16.56
N ALA A 22 -7.37 7.73 16.29
CA ALA A 22 -7.19 7.19 14.95
C ALA A 22 -8.12 7.90 13.94
N PRO A 23 -7.67 8.24 12.71
CA PRO A 23 -8.52 8.84 11.67
C PRO A 23 -9.83 8.08 11.38
N ALA A 24 -9.90 6.81 11.81
CA ALA A 24 -11.07 5.95 11.77
C ALA A 24 -12.20 6.35 12.74
N THR A 25 -11.98 7.27 13.67
CA THR A 25 -12.99 7.73 14.64
C THR A 25 -13.82 8.92 14.14
N ASP A 26 -13.38 9.63 13.09
CA ASP A 26 -14.22 10.63 12.39
C ASP A 26 -15.21 9.92 11.45
N PRO A 27 -16.53 9.99 11.71
CA PRO A 27 -17.54 9.33 10.88
C PRO A 27 -17.56 9.82 9.44
N SER A 28 -17.21 11.09 9.20
CA SER A 28 -17.23 11.71 7.87
C SER A 28 -16.05 11.26 7.01
N ALA A 29 -14.85 11.21 7.59
CA ALA A 29 -13.65 10.65 6.97
C ALA A 29 -13.82 9.15 6.68
N ARG A 30 -14.38 8.40 7.63
CA ARG A 30 -14.65 6.96 7.47
C ARG A 30 -15.62 6.66 6.32
N ARG A 31 -16.67 7.48 6.14
CA ARG A 31 -17.62 7.32 5.04
C ARG A 31 -16.98 7.61 3.68
N ARG A 32 -16.22 8.71 3.57
CA ARG A 32 -15.49 9.06 2.32
C ARG A 32 -14.48 7.97 1.96
N TYR A 33 -13.70 7.51 2.94
CA TYR A 33 -12.77 6.40 2.79
C TYR A 33 -13.46 5.13 2.27
N GLY A 34 -14.55 4.71 2.92
CA GLY A 34 -15.29 3.50 2.53
C GLY A 34 -15.86 3.57 1.12
N ILE A 35 -16.32 4.75 0.67
CA ILE A 35 -16.82 4.94 -0.70
C ILE A 35 -15.68 4.83 -1.71
N VAL A 36 -14.55 5.52 -1.47
CA VAL A 36 -13.39 5.49 -2.37
C VAL A 36 -12.87 4.06 -2.51
N VAL A 37 -12.65 3.38 -1.38
CA VAL A 37 -12.23 1.96 -1.34
C VAL A 37 -13.23 1.08 -2.07
N GLY A 38 -14.52 1.23 -1.79
CA GLY A 38 -15.56 0.41 -2.43
C GLY A 38 -15.59 0.57 -3.94
N VAL A 39 -15.44 1.80 -4.44
CA VAL A 39 -15.36 2.09 -5.87
C VAL A 39 -14.09 1.50 -6.49
N GLU A 40 -12.93 1.71 -5.87
CA GLU A 40 -11.65 1.19 -6.38
C GLU A 40 -11.62 -0.33 -6.41
N PHE A 41 -12.12 -1.00 -5.37
CA PHE A 41 -12.27 -2.45 -5.33
C PHE A 41 -13.28 -2.95 -6.36
N GLY A 42 -14.38 -2.22 -6.59
CA GLY A 42 -15.35 -2.54 -7.63
C GLY A 42 -14.71 -2.47 -9.02
N VAL A 43 -13.99 -1.38 -9.30
CA VAL A 43 -13.30 -1.17 -10.59
C VAL A 43 -12.23 -2.24 -10.80
N VAL A 44 -11.40 -2.54 -9.80
CA VAL A 44 -10.34 -3.56 -9.96
C VAL A 44 -10.93 -4.96 -10.14
N ALA A 45 -12.03 -5.28 -9.46
CA ALA A 45 -12.69 -6.57 -9.62
C ALA A 45 -13.25 -6.73 -11.04
N ILE A 46 -13.87 -5.69 -11.58
CA ILE A 46 -14.37 -5.67 -12.96
C ILE A 46 -13.20 -5.85 -13.94
N VAL A 47 -12.13 -5.05 -13.80
CA VAL A 47 -10.95 -5.14 -14.67
C VAL A 47 -10.31 -6.53 -14.59
N ALA A 48 -10.16 -7.09 -13.40
CA ALA A 48 -9.61 -8.43 -13.20
C ALA A 48 -10.49 -9.51 -13.84
N ALA A 49 -11.82 -9.40 -13.71
CA ALA A 49 -12.76 -10.32 -14.34
C ALA A 49 -12.67 -10.25 -15.88
N VAL A 50 -12.61 -9.05 -16.46
CA VAL A 50 -12.45 -8.83 -17.91
C VAL A 50 -11.12 -9.40 -18.41
N LEU A 51 -10.01 -9.14 -17.71
CA LEU A 51 -8.69 -9.69 -18.06
C LEU A 51 -8.65 -11.21 -17.93
N GLY A 52 -9.29 -11.78 -16.91
CA GLY A 52 -9.41 -13.21 -16.73
C GLY A 52 -10.22 -13.86 -17.85
N ALA A 53 -11.39 -13.31 -18.18
CA ALA A 53 -12.28 -13.83 -19.21
C ALA A 53 -11.71 -13.68 -20.63
N SER A 54 -10.89 -12.66 -20.89
CA SER A 54 -10.25 -12.42 -22.19
C SER A 54 -8.93 -13.19 -22.38
N GLY A 55 -8.51 -14.03 -21.42
CA GLY A 55 -7.26 -14.79 -21.50
C GLY A 55 -5.99 -14.02 -21.14
N HIS A 56 -6.12 -12.76 -20.71
CA HIS A 56 -5.01 -11.87 -20.33
C HIS A 56 -4.74 -11.87 -18.81
N SER A 57 -4.95 -13.02 -18.16
CA SER A 57 -4.86 -13.16 -16.69
C SER A 57 -3.49 -12.78 -16.12
N ALA A 58 -2.43 -12.87 -16.93
CA ALA A 58 -1.08 -12.41 -16.58
C ALA A 58 -1.03 -10.94 -16.16
N PHE A 59 -1.89 -10.08 -16.74
CA PHE A 59 -1.94 -8.64 -16.47
C PHE A 59 -2.82 -8.26 -15.27
N ILE A 60 -3.50 -9.23 -14.63
CA ILE A 60 -4.28 -8.97 -13.41
C ILE A 60 -3.39 -8.39 -12.32
N SER A 61 -2.16 -8.92 -12.17
CA SER A 61 -1.17 -8.42 -11.21
C SER A 61 -0.84 -6.93 -11.43
N VAL A 62 -0.68 -6.52 -12.68
CA VAL A 62 -0.44 -5.13 -13.09
C VAL A 62 -1.63 -4.24 -12.75
N ALA A 63 -2.84 -4.67 -13.11
CA ALA A 63 -4.06 -3.91 -12.83
C ALA A 63 -4.26 -3.68 -11.32
N ILE A 64 -4.04 -4.73 -10.51
CA ILE A 64 -4.10 -4.62 -9.05
C ILE A 64 -3.06 -3.63 -8.53
N ALA A 65 -1.80 -3.73 -8.96
CA ALA A 65 -0.76 -2.80 -8.51
C ALA A 65 -1.03 -1.35 -8.90
N ALA A 66 -1.58 -1.10 -10.10
CA ALA A 66 -1.98 0.24 -10.51
C ALA A 66 -3.08 0.82 -9.60
N VAL A 67 -4.12 0.04 -9.30
CA VAL A 67 -5.20 0.48 -8.40
C VAL A 67 -4.68 0.69 -6.98
N VAL A 68 -3.84 -0.21 -6.46
CA VAL A 68 -3.22 -0.05 -5.13
C VAL A 68 -2.38 1.23 -5.07
N GLY A 69 -1.60 1.54 -6.11
CA GLY A 69 -0.83 2.78 -6.20
C GLY A 69 -1.74 4.02 -6.21
N VAL A 70 -2.79 4.02 -7.04
CA VAL A 70 -3.78 5.12 -7.09
C VAL A 70 -4.48 5.31 -5.74
N HIS A 71 -4.84 4.20 -5.08
CA HIS A 71 -5.51 4.19 -3.77
C HIS A 71 -4.67 4.85 -2.66
N PHE A 72 -3.34 4.75 -2.71
CA PHE A 72 -2.49 5.39 -1.70
C PHE A 72 -2.52 6.92 -1.75
N TYR A 73 -2.87 7.52 -2.90
CA TYR A 73 -2.96 8.97 -3.03
C TYR A 73 -4.04 9.61 -2.15
N PRO A 74 -5.33 9.21 -2.22
CA PRO A 74 -6.34 9.70 -1.27
C PRO A 74 -6.02 9.29 0.17
N LEU A 75 -5.40 8.12 0.37
CA LEU A 75 -5.01 7.62 1.68
C LEU A 75 -4.01 8.55 2.39
N ALA A 76 -3.07 9.14 1.65
CA ALA A 76 -2.10 10.11 2.19
C ALA A 76 -2.78 11.28 2.92
N SER A 77 -3.87 11.80 2.34
CA SER A 77 -4.63 12.90 2.93
C SER A 77 -5.44 12.48 4.17
N ILE A 78 -6.01 11.27 4.15
CA ILE A 78 -6.87 10.75 5.23
C ILE A 78 -6.02 10.34 6.44
N LEU A 79 -4.87 9.73 6.22
CA LEU A 79 -3.96 9.29 7.28
C LEU A 79 -3.00 10.40 7.76
N ASN A 80 -3.02 11.59 7.13
CA ASN A 80 -2.05 12.65 7.36
C ASN A 80 -0.60 12.16 7.26
N ASP A 81 -0.34 11.23 6.35
CA ASP A 81 0.98 10.63 6.15
C ASP A 81 1.52 10.99 4.76
N PRO A 82 2.38 12.02 4.65
CA PRO A 82 2.94 12.44 3.37
C PRO A 82 3.85 11.38 2.74
N GLY A 83 4.30 10.37 3.50
CA GLY A 83 5.08 9.25 2.98
C GLY A 83 4.28 8.31 2.06
N LEU A 84 2.95 8.36 2.11
CA LEU A 84 2.08 7.57 1.23
C LEU A 84 2.05 8.10 -0.20
N GLN A 85 2.35 9.39 -0.41
CA GLN A 85 2.38 9.99 -1.74
C GLN A 85 3.56 9.48 -2.61
N PRO A 86 4.82 9.46 -2.14
CA PRO A 86 5.90 8.85 -2.90
C PRO A 86 5.69 7.33 -3.05
N LEU A 87 5.09 6.66 -2.06
CA LEU A 87 4.75 5.24 -2.16
C LEU A 87 3.73 4.99 -3.29
N SER A 88 2.67 5.80 -3.38
CA SER A 88 1.69 5.79 -4.47
C SER A 88 2.36 5.84 -5.84
N VAL A 89 3.22 6.84 -6.06
CA VAL A 89 3.95 7.02 -7.32
C VAL A 89 4.83 5.82 -7.61
N LEU A 90 5.57 5.32 -6.62
CA LEU A 90 6.50 4.22 -6.81
C LEU A 90 5.79 2.90 -7.10
N THR A 91 4.64 2.64 -6.46
CA THR A 91 3.78 1.50 -6.78
C THR A 91 3.19 1.59 -8.18
N CYS A 92 2.73 2.77 -8.62
CA CYS A 92 2.28 2.99 -9.99
C CYS A 92 3.42 2.75 -11.01
N LEU A 93 4.64 3.21 -10.70
CA LEU A 93 5.80 2.96 -11.55
C LEU A 93 6.10 1.47 -11.67
N VAL A 94 6.04 0.69 -10.59
CA VAL A 94 6.19 -0.77 -10.64
C VAL A 94 5.14 -1.41 -11.54
N ALA A 95 3.88 -0.94 -11.48
CA ALA A 95 2.83 -1.42 -12.37
C ALA A 95 3.15 -1.12 -13.84
N VAL A 96 3.62 0.09 -14.16
CA VAL A 96 4.04 0.47 -15.52
C VAL A 96 5.19 -0.40 -16.00
N VAL A 97 6.21 -0.63 -15.17
CA VAL A 97 7.36 -1.50 -15.54
C VAL A 97 6.89 -2.93 -15.77
N GLY A 98 6.01 -3.47 -14.92
CA GLY A 98 5.43 -4.80 -15.11
C GLY A 98 4.58 -4.93 -16.37
N LEU A 99 3.84 -3.88 -16.73
CA LEU A 99 3.07 -3.81 -17.97
C LEU A 99 4.00 -3.85 -19.18
N VAL A 100 5.01 -2.98 -19.22
CA VAL A 100 5.97 -2.88 -20.33
C VAL A 100 6.76 -4.18 -20.49
N ALA A 101 7.25 -4.76 -19.39
CA ALA A 101 7.97 -6.03 -19.41
C ALA A 101 7.09 -7.19 -19.92
N GLY A 102 5.81 -7.18 -19.54
CA GLY A 102 4.81 -8.15 -20.01
C GLY A 102 4.51 -8.03 -21.50
N ILE A 103 4.28 -6.80 -21.99
CA ILE A 103 4.00 -6.53 -23.41
C ILE A 103 5.24 -6.85 -24.28
N ALA A 104 6.43 -6.54 -23.78
CA ALA A 104 7.69 -6.87 -24.45
C ALA A 104 8.02 -8.37 -24.45
N GLY A 105 7.24 -9.20 -23.76
CA GLY A 105 7.48 -10.64 -23.65
C GLY A 105 8.74 -11.03 -22.88
N ALA A 106 9.34 -10.10 -22.13
CA ALA A 106 10.63 -10.31 -21.47
C ALA A 106 10.50 -11.24 -20.25
N VAL A 107 9.48 -11.02 -19.42
CA VAL A 107 9.19 -11.78 -18.20
C VAL A 107 7.69 -11.76 -17.90
N ALA A 108 7.22 -12.69 -17.07
CA ALA A 108 5.85 -12.65 -16.56
C ALA A 108 5.61 -11.35 -15.77
N PRO A 109 4.49 -10.62 -16.00
CA PRO A 109 4.22 -9.36 -15.29
C PRO A 109 4.24 -9.50 -13.77
N SER A 110 3.78 -10.64 -13.25
CA SER A 110 3.78 -10.96 -11.82
C SER A 110 5.19 -11.07 -11.21
N ALA A 111 6.20 -11.46 -12.00
CA ALA A 111 7.59 -11.56 -11.55
C ALA A 111 8.22 -10.18 -11.30
N VAL A 112 7.69 -9.14 -11.93
CA VAL A 112 8.11 -7.74 -11.70
C VAL A 112 7.25 -7.11 -10.61
N VAL A 113 5.93 -7.20 -10.77
CA VAL A 113 4.97 -6.51 -9.91
C VAL A 113 4.96 -7.07 -8.50
N GLY A 114 4.98 -8.40 -8.33
CA GLY A 114 4.90 -9.04 -7.03
C GLY A 114 6.05 -8.63 -6.09
N PRO A 115 7.32 -8.89 -6.47
CA PRO A 115 8.48 -8.47 -5.68
C PRO A 115 8.59 -6.96 -5.54
N GLY A 116 8.35 -6.20 -6.62
CA GLY A 116 8.45 -4.74 -6.61
C GLY A 116 7.50 -4.12 -5.59
N VAL A 117 6.20 -4.45 -5.65
CA VAL A 117 5.22 -3.95 -4.69
C VAL A 117 5.50 -4.50 -3.29
N GLY A 118 5.87 -5.77 -3.15
CA GLY A 118 6.17 -6.39 -1.86
C GLY A 118 7.33 -5.72 -1.11
N ILE A 119 8.40 -5.37 -1.81
CA ILE A 119 9.56 -4.65 -1.26
C ILE A 119 9.16 -3.24 -0.84
N LEU A 120 8.41 -2.51 -1.67
CA LEU A 120 7.98 -1.15 -1.36
C LEU A 120 7.11 -1.10 -0.11
N LEU A 121 6.09 -1.96 -0.03
CA LEU A 121 5.17 -2.00 1.10
C LEU A 121 5.87 -2.44 2.39
N THR A 122 6.71 -3.48 2.31
CA THR A 122 7.44 -3.98 3.47
C THR A 122 8.50 -2.98 3.94
N GLY A 123 9.22 -2.35 3.00
CA GLY A 123 10.19 -1.31 3.27
C GLY A 123 9.56 -0.09 3.92
N TYR A 124 8.41 0.35 3.42
CA TYR A 124 7.64 1.45 4.00
C TYR A 124 7.16 1.12 5.42
N GLY A 125 6.62 -0.07 5.64
CA GLY A 125 6.22 -0.54 6.97
C GLY A 125 7.39 -0.59 7.96
N ALA A 126 8.54 -1.13 7.53
CA ALA A 126 9.75 -1.16 8.35
C ALA A 126 10.27 0.26 8.67
N TRP A 127 10.25 1.17 7.69
CA TRP A 127 10.60 2.58 7.88
C TRP A 127 9.69 3.25 8.91
N GLY A 128 8.38 2.96 8.85
CA GLY A 128 7.39 3.44 9.83
C GLY A 128 7.67 2.99 11.27
N LEU A 129 8.30 1.83 11.48
CA LEU A 129 8.71 1.37 12.82
C LEU A 129 9.94 2.11 13.35
N VAL A 130 10.89 2.46 12.48
CA VAL A 130 12.16 3.08 12.88
C VAL A 130 12.03 4.61 13.02
N SER A 131 11.12 5.24 12.29
CA SER A 131 10.97 6.69 12.24
C SER A 131 10.53 7.35 13.57
N PRO A 132 9.57 6.79 14.33
CA PRO A 132 9.21 7.29 15.66
C PRO A 132 10.35 7.12 16.68
N ALA A 133 11.11 6.03 16.59
CA ALA A 133 12.27 5.77 17.45
C ALA A 133 13.39 6.80 17.19
N ARG A 134 13.64 7.17 15.93
CA ARG A 134 14.60 8.22 15.57
C ARG A 134 14.21 9.61 16.11
N ARG A 135 12.93 10.01 16.04
CA ARG A 135 12.48 11.31 16.55
C ARG A 135 12.59 11.43 18.08
N ARG A 136 12.33 10.35 18.84
CA ARG A 136 12.50 10.35 20.32
C ARG A 136 13.96 10.49 20.76
N ILE A 137 14.89 9.84 20.05
CA ILE A 137 16.33 9.90 20.37
C ILE A 137 16.90 11.29 20.07
N SER A 138 16.51 11.92 18.96
CA SER A 138 16.93 13.30 18.63
C SER A 138 16.32 14.36 19.56
N GLY A 139 15.12 14.14 20.09
CA GLY A 139 14.49 15.05 21.07
C GLY A 139 15.21 15.07 22.42
N HIS A 140 15.57 13.90 22.97
CA HIS A 140 16.30 13.81 24.24
C HIS A 140 17.73 14.39 24.17
N ALA A 141 18.37 14.33 22.99
CA ALA A 141 19.68 14.94 22.75
C ALA A 141 19.62 16.47 22.60
N ALA A 142 18.45 17.04 22.30
CA ALA A 142 18.24 18.49 22.19
C ALA A 142 17.84 19.13 23.53
N GLU A 143 17.17 18.39 24.41
CA GLU A 143 16.73 18.86 25.74
C GLU A 143 17.84 18.84 26.81
N THR A 144 18.99 18.22 26.50
CA THR A 144 20.16 18.11 27.39
C THR A 144 21.29 19.11 27.05
N ARG A 145 21.03 20.09 26.18
CA ARG A 145 21.92 21.23 25.89
C ARG A 145 21.29 22.53 26.35
#